data_AF-A0A0K9YT42-F1
#
_entry.id   AF-A0A0K9YT42-F1
#
_cell.length_a   1.000
_cell.length_b   1.000
_cell.length_c   1.000
_cell.angle_alpha   90.00
_cell.angle_beta   90.00
_cell.angle_gamma   90.00
#
_symmetry.space_group_name_H-M   'P 1'
#
loop_
_entity.id
_entity.type
_entity.pdbx_description
1 polymer ?
#
loop_
_entity_poly.entity_id
_entity_poly.type
_entity_poly.pdbx_seq_one_letter_code
_entity_poly.pdbx_strand_id
1 'polypeptide(L)'
;MQVQEGKAPSGGVKETNRLQILQGATQDGNIKVTFDDGKIFKEINIAVNQGNSANDVLGKLLTPYYEALKNNYDITMGGDSLFAIEPSPAADKDIQITLEDLDGTGVVGSGYEWRAGEAGTGGAAEVNELEITQSPYPASTLEVKFTNGSVNETATVTLNGTEGPSDVANAIAAAFKDLNDGNGIFRVSVSVSGSSVLFTSTYEVADTDVRITISKK
;
A
#
# COMPACT_ATOMS: atom_id res chain seq x y z
N MET A 1 16.75 14.31 -1.51
CA MET A 1 17.49 14.10 -0.25
C MET A 1 16.48 13.61 0.77
N GLN A 2 16.81 12.57 1.53
CA GLN A 2 15.95 12.15 2.63
C GLN A 2 16.16 13.10 3.80
N VAL A 3 15.08 13.62 4.37
CA VAL A 3 15.14 14.59 5.49
C VAL A 3 14.67 14.01 6.82
N GLN A 4 13.92 12.92 6.78
CA GLN A 4 13.59 12.13 7.94
C GLN A 4 13.60 10.65 7.55
N GLU A 5 14.49 9.88 8.16
CA GLU A 5 14.51 8.43 8.02
C GLU A 5 13.23 7.83 8.62
N GLY A 6 12.66 6.86 7.92
CA GLY A 6 11.58 6.04 8.43
C GLY A 6 12.08 5.18 9.59
N LYS A 7 11.33 5.14 10.68
CA LYS A 7 11.60 4.20 11.77
C LYS A 7 10.40 3.28 11.93
N ALA A 8 10.62 1.98 11.76
CA ALA A 8 9.61 1.00 12.13
C ALA A 8 9.40 1.02 13.66
N PRO A 9 8.16 0.88 14.12
CA PRO A 9 7.88 0.56 15.52
C PRO A 9 8.66 -0.69 15.96
N SER A 10 9.10 -0.75 17.23
CA SER A 10 9.85 -1.91 17.75
C SER A 10 9.43 -2.33 19.15
N GLY A 11 9.39 -3.65 19.38
CA GLY A 11 8.83 -4.27 20.60
C GLY A 11 7.37 -4.73 20.38
N GLY A 12 6.79 -5.44 21.35
CA GLY A 12 5.37 -5.83 21.32
C GLY A 12 5.06 -7.32 21.16
N VAL A 13 3.79 -7.62 20.88
CA VAL A 13 3.26 -8.94 20.50
C VAL A 13 2.96 -8.94 18.99
N LYS A 14 3.23 -10.05 18.30
CA LYS A 14 2.88 -10.20 16.88
C LYS A 14 1.36 -10.15 16.71
N GLU A 15 0.90 -9.25 15.84
CA GLU A 15 -0.47 -9.23 15.39
C GLU A 15 -0.78 -10.48 14.55
N THR A 16 -2.01 -10.99 14.66
CA THR A 16 -2.51 -12.11 13.86
C THR A 16 -3.89 -11.79 13.33
N ASN A 17 -4.02 -11.77 12.01
CA ASN A 17 -5.27 -11.57 11.32
C ASN A 17 -5.80 -12.87 10.76
N ARG A 18 -7.12 -13.05 10.82
CA ARG A 18 -7.80 -14.28 10.44
C ARG A 18 -8.78 -14.01 9.30
N LEU A 19 -8.66 -14.79 8.24
CA LEU A 19 -9.70 -14.99 7.25
C LEU A 19 -10.37 -16.33 7.51
N GLN A 20 -11.67 -16.31 7.81
CA GLN A 20 -12.49 -17.49 7.99
C GLN A 20 -13.50 -17.60 6.84
N ILE A 21 -13.67 -18.80 6.28
CA ILE A 21 -14.77 -19.11 5.38
C ILE A 21 -15.86 -19.82 6.19
N LEU A 22 -17.04 -19.22 6.26
CA LEU A 22 -18.18 -19.68 7.05
C LEU A 22 -19.09 -20.59 6.21
N GLN A 23 -19.18 -20.33 4.91
CA GLN A 23 -20.04 -21.06 3.99
C GLN A 23 -19.32 -21.30 2.66
N GLY A 24 -19.43 -22.53 2.15
CA GLY A 24 -18.91 -22.92 0.84
C GLY A 24 -19.78 -22.46 -0.33
N ALA A 25 -19.34 -22.78 -1.55
CA ALA A 25 -20.00 -22.34 -2.77
C ALA A 25 -21.23 -23.19 -3.11
N THR A 26 -22.34 -22.51 -3.38
CA THR A 26 -23.61 -23.09 -3.85
C THR A 26 -23.77 -23.08 -5.37
N GLN A 27 -22.93 -22.29 -6.06
CA GLN A 27 -22.84 -22.21 -7.51
C GLN A 27 -21.40 -21.92 -7.95
N ASP A 28 -21.10 -22.17 -9.22
CA ASP A 28 -19.81 -21.80 -9.83
C ASP A 28 -19.68 -20.27 -9.91
N GLY A 29 -18.45 -19.77 -9.81
CA GLY A 29 -18.15 -18.36 -10.00
C GLY A 29 -16.87 -17.94 -9.31
N ASN A 30 -16.69 -16.64 -9.13
CA ASN A 30 -15.50 -16.05 -8.53
C ASN A 30 -15.82 -15.33 -7.22
N ILE A 31 -14.84 -15.38 -6.32
CA ILE A 31 -14.79 -14.55 -5.14
C ILE A 31 -13.50 -13.73 -5.14
N LYS A 32 -13.53 -12.59 -4.45
CA LYS A 32 -12.36 -11.74 -4.22
C LYS A 32 -12.12 -11.59 -2.72
N VAL A 33 -10.88 -11.79 -2.31
CA VAL A 33 -10.41 -11.44 -0.97
C VAL A 33 -9.49 -10.24 -1.09
N THR A 34 -9.79 -9.18 -0.34
CA THR A 34 -8.90 -8.03 -0.23
C THR A 34 -8.21 -8.05 1.12
N PHE A 35 -6.89 -7.87 1.12
CA PHE A 35 -6.08 -7.66 2.32
C PHE A 35 -5.48 -6.25 2.26
N ASP A 36 -5.69 -5.49 3.32
CA ASP A 36 -5.13 -4.15 3.47
C ASP A 36 -4.63 -3.90 4.89
N ASP A 37 -3.32 -3.71 5.07
CA ASP A 37 -2.72 -3.39 6.38
C ASP A 37 -2.30 -1.92 6.54
N GLY A 38 -2.78 -1.03 5.68
CA GLY A 38 -2.31 0.36 5.68
C GLY A 38 -0.97 0.56 4.95
N LYS A 39 -0.19 -0.47 4.62
CA LYS A 39 1.00 -0.37 3.74
C LYS A 39 0.90 -1.19 2.44
N ILE A 40 0.32 -2.37 2.54
CA ILE A 40 0.19 -3.42 1.55
C ILE A 40 -1.28 -3.55 1.23
N PHE A 41 -1.59 -3.48 -0.07
CA PHE A 41 -2.93 -3.75 -0.59
C PHE A 41 -2.84 -4.91 -1.58
N LYS A 42 -3.65 -5.94 -1.38
CA LYS A 42 -3.71 -7.13 -2.26
C LYS A 42 -5.15 -7.51 -2.51
N GLU A 43 -5.48 -7.73 -3.78
CA GLU A 43 -6.72 -8.38 -4.21
C GLU A 43 -6.40 -9.79 -4.71
N ILE A 44 -7.09 -10.78 -4.17
CA ILE A 44 -6.90 -12.19 -4.46
C ILE A 44 -8.20 -12.74 -4.99
N ASN A 45 -8.22 -13.04 -6.29
CA ASN A 45 -9.39 -13.59 -6.98
C ASN A 45 -9.21 -15.09 -7.17
N ILE A 46 -10.23 -15.87 -6.81
CA ILE A 46 -10.25 -17.32 -7.06
C ILE A 46 -11.58 -17.76 -7.64
N ALA A 47 -11.52 -18.81 -8.48
CA ALA A 47 -12.70 -19.50 -8.96
C ALA A 47 -13.12 -20.61 -7.98
N VAL A 48 -14.40 -20.63 -7.62
CA VAL A 48 -15.04 -21.67 -6.81
C VAL A 48 -16.05 -22.42 -7.66
N ASN A 49 -16.27 -23.69 -7.31
CA ASN A 49 -17.22 -24.54 -8.01
C ASN A 49 -18.36 -24.90 -7.06
N GLN A 50 -19.55 -25.09 -7.60
CA GLN A 50 -20.71 -25.61 -6.89
C GLN A 50 -20.34 -26.85 -6.07
N GLY A 51 -20.69 -26.83 -4.79
CA GLY A 51 -20.44 -27.93 -3.87
C GLY A 51 -19.05 -27.88 -3.23
N ASN A 52 -18.19 -26.91 -3.55
CA ASN A 52 -17.00 -26.63 -2.74
C ASN A 52 -17.45 -26.28 -1.31
N SER A 53 -17.03 -27.09 -0.34
CA SER A 53 -17.20 -26.79 1.08
C SER A 53 -16.37 -25.57 1.49
N ALA A 54 -16.61 -25.03 2.69
CA ALA A 54 -15.78 -23.96 3.24
C ALA A 54 -14.28 -24.31 3.22
N ASN A 55 -13.94 -25.57 3.52
CA ASN A 55 -12.57 -26.08 3.48
C ASN A 55 -12.00 -26.16 2.05
N ASP A 56 -12.82 -26.51 1.06
CA ASP A 56 -12.37 -26.52 -0.34
C ASP A 56 -12.06 -25.09 -0.83
N VAL A 57 -12.90 -24.12 -0.44
CA VAL A 57 -12.69 -22.70 -0.75
C VAL A 57 -11.41 -22.18 -0.07
N LEU A 58 -11.18 -22.50 1.21
CA LEU A 58 -9.93 -22.19 1.91
C LEU A 58 -8.71 -22.82 1.25
N GLY A 59 -8.80 -24.09 0.86
CA GLY A 59 -7.72 -24.79 0.17
C GLY A 59 -7.36 -24.12 -1.16
N LYS A 60 -8.37 -23.63 -1.89
CA LYS A 60 -8.16 -22.83 -3.10
C LYS A 60 -7.56 -21.45 -2.83
N LEU A 61 -7.88 -20.82 -1.69
CA LEU A 61 -7.32 -19.53 -1.28
C LEU A 61 -5.88 -19.63 -0.77
N LEU A 62 -5.49 -20.74 -0.14
CA LEU A 62 -4.21 -20.85 0.57
C LEU A 62 -3.00 -20.45 -0.28
N THR A 63 -2.84 -21.05 -1.46
CA THR A 63 -1.69 -20.76 -2.34
C THR A 63 -1.69 -19.31 -2.83
N PRO A 64 -2.75 -18.77 -3.46
CA PRO A 64 -2.71 -17.39 -3.94
C PRO A 64 -2.60 -16.37 -2.79
N TYR A 65 -3.19 -16.64 -1.63
CA TYR A 65 -3.05 -15.79 -0.44
C TYR A 65 -1.63 -15.80 0.12
N TYR A 66 -1.00 -16.99 0.21
CA TYR A 66 0.41 -17.13 0.55
C TYR A 66 1.31 -16.36 -0.43
N GLU A 67 1.16 -16.59 -1.74
CA GLU A 67 1.99 -15.93 -2.74
C GLU A 67 1.85 -14.40 -2.73
N ALA A 68 0.66 -13.88 -2.43
CA ALA A 68 0.41 -12.45 -2.34
C ALA A 68 1.09 -11.78 -1.14
N LEU A 69 1.28 -12.50 -0.02
CA LEU A 69 1.65 -11.91 1.27
C LEU A 69 2.97 -12.44 1.88
N LYS A 70 3.55 -13.53 1.36
CA LYS A 70 4.73 -14.22 1.94
C LYS A 70 5.98 -13.36 2.15
N ASN A 71 6.09 -12.21 1.46
CA ASN A 71 7.22 -11.30 1.64
C ASN A 71 7.09 -10.43 2.90
N ASN A 72 5.91 -10.40 3.50
CA ASN A 72 5.56 -9.49 4.59
C ASN A 72 4.87 -10.17 5.76
N TYR A 73 4.28 -11.34 5.56
CA TYR A 73 3.55 -12.08 6.58
C TYR A 73 3.90 -13.55 6.57
N ASP A 74 3.92 -14.15 7.77
CA ASP A 74 3.90 -15.59 7.94
C ASP A 74 2.45 -16.07 7.75
N ILE A 75 2.19 -16.84 6.69
CA ILE A 75 0.85 -17.35 6.40
C ILE A 75 0.72 -18.79 6.88
N THR A 76 -0.29 -19.04 7.71
CA THR A 76 -0.61 -20.38 8.20
C THR A 76 -2.09 -20.70 8.00
N MET A 77 -2.42 -21.98 7.95
CA MET A 77 -3.81 -22.45 7.92
C MET A 77 -4.08 -23.26 9.18
N GLY A 78 -5.23 -23.02 9.81
CA GLY A 78 -5.66 -23.75 11.00
C GLY A 78 -7.16 -23.89 11.04
N GLY A 79 -7.66 -25.13 11.12
CA GLY A 79 -9.08 -25.41 11.09
C GLY A 79 -9.72 -24.91 9.79
N ASP A 80 -10.69 -24.00 9.93
CA ASP A 80 -11.46 -23.37 8.87
C ASP A 80 -10.95 -21.96 8.54
N SER A 81 -9.66 -21.70 8.68
CA SER A 81 -9.12 -20.34 8.57
C SER A 81 -7.70 -20.25 8.07
N LEU A 82 -7.43 -19.13 7.39
CA LEU A 82 -6.11 -18.65 7.05
C LEU A 82 -5.71 -17.55 8.04
N PHE A 83 -4.48 -17.58 8.49
CA PHE A 83 -3.90 -16.60 9.39
C PHE A 83 -2.75 -15.88 8.69
N ALA A 84 -2.80 -14.55 8.68
CA ALA A 84 -1.66 -13.70 8.35
C ALA A 84 -1.05 -13.21 9.66
N ILE A 85 0.21 -13.59 9.91
CA ILE A 85 0.91 -13.31 11.16
C ILE A 85 2.08 -12.38 10.86
N GLU A 86 2.24 -11.32 11.65
CA GLU A 86 3.40 -10.45 11.54
C GLU A 86 4.71 -11.23 11.76
N PRO A 87 5.72 -11.10 10.89
CA PRO A 87 6.97 -11.83 11.00
C PRO A 87 7.79 -11.38 12.22
N SER A 88 7.54 -10.18 12.71
CA SER A 88 8.15 -9.59 13.92
C SER A 88 7.12 -8.77 14.69
N PRO A 89 7.29 -8.58 16.01
CA PRO A 89 6.51 -7.60 16.76
C PRO A 89 6.52 -6.21 16.10
N ALA A 90 5.34 -5.61 15.96
CA ALA A 90 5.13 -4.29 15.34
C ALA A 90 4.05 -3.53 16.12
N ALA A 91 3.87 -2.24 15.80
CA ALA A 91 2.68 -1.53 16.26
C ALA A 91 1.44 -2.22 15.69
N ASP A 92 0.38 -2.23 16.48
CA ASP A 92 -0.94 -2.72 16.08
C ASP A 92 -1.40 -2.00 14.81
N LYS A 93 -1.74 -2.77 13.78
CA LYS A 93 -2.20 -2.24 12.50
C LYS A 93 -3.71 -2.47 12.39
N ASP A 94 -4.42 -1.49 11.84
CA ASP A 94 -5.83 -1.69 11.47
C ASP A 94 -5.91 -2.48 10.16
N ILE A 95 -5.69 -3.80 10.25
CA ILE A 95 -5.71 -4.69 9.08
C ILE A 95 -7.15 -5.03 8.70
N GLN A 96 -7.52 -4.66 7.48
CA GLN A 96 -8.80 -5.00 6.89
C GLN A 96 -8.68 -6.18 5.94
N ILE A 97 -9.47 -7.22 6.21
CA ILE A 97 -9.64 -8.36 5.31
C ILE A 97 -11.11 -8.45 4.92
N THR A 98 -11.40 -8.32 3.64
CA THR A 98 -12.78 -8.40 3.13
C THR A 98 -12.91 -9.55 2.13
N LEU A 99 -14.09 -10.16 2.10
CA LEU A 99 -14.48 -11.15 1.10
C LEU A 99 -15.68 -10.61 0.33
N GLU A 100 -15.55 -10.56 -0.99
CA GLU A 100 -16.59 -10.14 -1.92
C GLU A 100 -16.98 -11.34 -2.81
N ASP A 101 -18.28 -11.64 -2.86
CA ASP A 101 -18.85 -12.65 -3.73
C ASP A 101 -19.28 -12.01 -5.06
N LEU A 102 -18.40 -12.09 -6.06
CA LEU A 102 -18.55 -11.34 -7.32
C LEU A 102 -19.68 -11.89 -8.18
N ASP A 103 -19.87 -13.21 -8.14
CA ASP A 103 -20.78 -13.95 -9.04
C ASP A 103 -21.96 -14.57 -8.30
N GLY A 104 -22.20 -14.19 -7.04
CA GLY A 104 -23.28 -14.73 -6.20
C GLY A 104 -23.11 -16.21 -5.84
N THR A 105 -21.87 -16.69 -5.80
CA THR A 105 -21.45 -18.07 -5.48
C THR A 105 -22.09 -18.62 -4.20
N GLY A 106 -22.50 -17.76 -3.28
CA GLY A 106 -23.04 -18.11 -1.97
C GLY A 106 -21.95 -18.39 -0.94
N VAL A 107 -20.70 -18.12 -1.28
CA VAL A 107 -19.59 -18.16 -0.32
C VAL A 107 -19.75 -17.01 0.66
N VAL A 108 -19.62 -17.34 1.95
CA VAL A 108 -19.62 -16.35 3.03
C VAL A 108 -18.34 -16.51 3.82
N GLY A 109 -17.68 -15.41 4.11
CA GLY A 109 -16.52 -15.39 4.99
C GLY A 109 -16.42 -14.08 5.75
N SER A 110 -15.50 -14.06 6.70
CA SER A 110 -15.20 -12.90 7.53
C SER A 110 -13.71 -12.79 7.73
N GLY A 111 -13.20 -11.57 7.56
CA GLY A 111 -11.86 -11.20 7.94
C GLY A 111 -11.88 -10.35 9.21
N TYR A 112 -11.02 -10.65 10.17
CA TYR A 112 -10.91 -9.87 11.39
C TYR A 112 -9.59 -10.11 12.11
N GLU A 113 -9.25 -9.16 12.98
CA GLU A 113 -8.12 -9.27 13.89
C GLU A 113 -8.38 -10.36 14.93
N TRP A 114 -7.57 -11.42 14.90
CA TRP A 114 -7.68 -12.54 15.84
C TRP A 114 -6.87 -12.30 17.11
N ARG A 115 -5.72 -11.67 16.97
CA ARG A 115 -4.88 -11.19 18.07
C ARG A 115 -4.30 -9.84 17.69
N ALA A 116 -4.71 -8.82 18.42
CA ALA A 116 -4.10 -7.50 18.32
C ALA A 116 -2.60 -7.56 18.59
N GLY A 117 -1.86 -6.72 17.88
CA GLY A 117 -0.51 -6.39 18.27
C GLY A 117 -0.54 -5.61 19.59
N GLU A 118 0.54 -5.70 20.37
CA GLU A 118 0.76 -4.72 21.43
C GLU A 118 1.83 -3.76 20.98
N ALA A 119 1.55 -2.47 21.00
CA ALA A 119 2.48 -1.46 20.51
C ALA A 119 3.79 -1.46 21.33
N GLY A 120 4.90 -1.61 20.62
CA GLY A 120 6.23 -1.27 21.12
C GLY A 120 6.47 0.25 21.15
N THR A 121 7.73 0.70 21.14
CA THR A 121 8.02 2.14 21.00
C THR A 121 7.62 2.64 19.60
N GLY A 122 6.96 3.81 19.53
CA GLY A 122 6.51 4.42 18.27
C GLY A 122 7.63 4.62 17.24
N GLY A 123 7.24 4.55 15.96
CA GLY A 123 8.08 4.74 14.80
C GLY A 123 8.14 6.20 14.34
N ALA A 124 8.55 6.40 13.08
CA ALA A 124 8.58 7.69 12.42
C ALA A 124 8.22 7.51 10.95
N ALA A 125 7.34 8.38 10.43
CA ALA A 125 7.06 8.43 9.01
C ALA A 125 8.29 8.93 8.23
N GLU A 126 8.57 8.26 7.13
CA GLU A 126 9.65 8.66 6.23
C GLU A 126 9.27 9.94 5.46
N VAL A 127 10.19 10.90 5.40
CA VAL A 127 10.02 12.15 4.65
C VAL A 127 11.18 12.34 3.68
N ASN A 128 10.83 12.42 2.39
CA ASN A 128 11.76 12.65 1.31
C ASN A 128 11.55 14.01 0.68
N GLU A 129 12.65 14.69 0.40
CA GLU A 129 12.66 16.02 -0.19
C GLU A 129 13.22 15.99 -1.61
N LEU A 130 12.48 16.60 -2.53
CA LEU A 130 12.98 17.03 -3.83
C LEU A 130 13.18 18.54 -3.82
N GLU A 131 14.42 18.98 -3.65
CA GLU A 131 14.78 20.39 -3.71
C GLU A 131 14.90 20.84 -5.18
N ILE A 132 14.21 21.92 -5.53
CA ILE A 132 14.35 22.59 -6.82
C ILE A 132 15.36 23.72 -6.67
N THR A 133 16.50 23.60 -7.32
CA THR A 133 17.62 24.55 -7.19
C THR A 133 17.84 25.42 -8.43
N GLN A 134 17.27 25.04 -9.58
CA GLN A 134 17.43 25.81 -10.82
C GLN A 134 16.30 26.81 -11.04
N SER A 135 16.66 27.97 -11.60
CA SER A 135 15.72 28.99 -12.09
C SER A 135 16.45 30.00 -12.98
N PRO A 136 15.79 30.58 -13.99
CA PRO A 136 14.48 30.19 -14.52
C PRO A 136 14.60 28.90 -15.34
N TYR A 137 13.57 28.05 -15.27
CA TYR A 137 13.49 26.90 -16.18
C TYR A 137 13.07 27.39 -17.57
N PRO A 138 13.69 26.93 -18.67
CA PRO A 138 13.17 27.16 -20.01
C PRO A 138 11.80 26.51 -20.19
N ALA A 139 11.00 27.04 -21.12
CA ALA A 139 9.74 26.44 -21.52
C ALA A 139 9.99 24.98 -21.93
N SER A 140 9.40 24.04 -21.19
CA SER A 140 9.69 22.61 -21.33
C SER A 140 8.64 21.77 -20.63
N THR A 141 8.62 20.47 -20.94
CA THR A 141 7.87 19.48 -20.18
C THR A 141 8.84 18.64 -19.36
N LEU A 142 8.58 18.54 -18.07
CA LEU A 142 9.32 17.71 -17.13
C LEU A 142 8.55 16.42 -16.86
N GLU A 143 9.27 15.31 -16.77
CA GLU A 143 8.79 14.08 -16.17
C GLU A 143 9.44 13.94 -14.80
N VAL A 144 8.61 13.83 -13.76
CA VAL A 144 9.06 13.64 -12.38
C VAL A 144 8.61 12.26 -11.94
N LYS A 145 9.57 11.40 -11.64
CA LYS A 145 9.31 10.01 -11.23
C LYS A 145 9.52 9.87 -9.73
N PHE A 146 8.57 9.27 -9.05
CA PHE A 146 8.65 8.83 -7.65
C PHE A 146 8.67 7.30 -7.59
N THR A 147 9.57 6.74 -6.79
CA THR A 147 9.54 5.32 -6.43
C THR A 147 9.99 5.10 -5.00
N ASN A 148 9.31 4.19 -4.29
CA ASN A 148 9.66 3.73 -2.95
C ASN A 148 9.78 2.19 -2.88
N GLY A 149 10.07 1.56 -4.01
CA GLY A 149 10.14 0.10 -4.16
C GLY A 149 8.79 -0.62 -4.29
N SER A 150 7.70 -0.05 -3.77
CA SER A 150 6.34 -0.61 -3.89
C SER A 150 5.46 0.18 -4.85
N VAL A 151 5.60 1.50 -4.84
CA VAL A 151 4.87 2.46 -5.68
C VAL A 151 5.84 3.01 -6.73
N ASN A 152 5.36 3.16 -7.96
CA ASN A 152 6.09 3.78 -9.06
C ASN A 152 5.15 4.71 -9.81
N GLU A 153 5.32 6.02 -9.63
CA GLU A 153 4.44 7.03 -10.22
C GLU A 153 5.26 8.05 -11.01
N THR A 154 4.67 8.54 -12.10
CA THR A 154 5.29 9.57 -12.96
C THR A 154 4.32 10.72 -13.15
N ALA A 155 4.69 11.91 -12.68
CA ALA A 155 3.98 13.15 -12.92
C ALA A 155 4.58 13.89 -14.12
N THR A 156 3.71 14.48 -14.95
CA THR A 156 4.13 15.36 -16.06
C THR A 156 3.84 16.80 -15.69
N VAL A 157 4.84 17.68 -15.85
CA VAL A 157 4.72 19.11 -15.52
C VAL A 157 5.13 19.94 -16.74
N THR A 158 4.25 20.84 -17.18
CA THR A 158 4.56 21.79 -18.26
C THR A 158 4.94 23.15 -17.67
N LEU A 159 6.11 23.66 -18.07
CA LEU A 159 6.66 24.95 -17.66
C LEU A 159 6.62 25.94 -18.83
N ASN A 160 6.31 27.20 -18.54
CA ASN A 160 6.18 28.28 -19.52
C ASN A 160 7.49 29.04 -19.78
N GLY A 161 8.52 28.83 -18.95
CA GLY A 161 9.82 29.46 -19.15
C GLY A 161 10.14 30.58 -18.17
N THR A 162 9.22 30.87 -17.24
CA THR A 162 9.29 32.03 -16.33
C THR A 162 9.23 31.62 -14.86
N GLU A 163 8.96 30.35 -14.59
CA GLU A 163 8.78 29.79 -13.26
C GLU A 163 10.07 29.85 -12.45
N GLY A 164 9.97 30.37 -11.23
CA GLY A 164 11.00 30.25 -10.20
C GLY A 164 10.96 28.88 -9.53
N PRO A 165 11.91 28.57 -8.64
CA PRO A 165 12.01 27.23 -8.04
C PRO A 165 10.76 26.83 -7.23
N SER A 166 10.15 27.79 -6.51
CA SER A 166 8.89 27.57 -5.78
C SER A 166 7.72 27.30 -6.70
N ASP A 167 7.66 27.94 -7.87
CA ASP A 167 6.58 27.74 -8.84
C ASP A 167 6.68 26.33 -9.43
N VAL A 168 7.91 25.88 -9.74
CA VAL A 168 8.17 24.51 -10.19
C VAL A 168 7.82 23.50 -9.10
N ALA A 169 8.21 23.73 -7.85
CA ALA A 169 7.85 22.85 -6.73
C ALA A 169 6.32 22.72 -6.57
N ASN A 170 5.59 23.84 -6.65
CA ASN A 170 4.13 23.85 -6.65
C ASN A 170 3.54 23.06 -7.82
N ALA A 171 4.06 23.25 -9.04
CA ALA A 171 3.58 22.54 -10.22
C ALA A 171 3.81 21.02 -10.13
N ILE A 172 4.96 20.59 -9.59
CA ILE A 172 5.25 19.18 -9.33
C ILE A 172 4.29 18.60 -8.29
N ALA A 173 4.11 19.29 -7.16
CA ALA A 173 3.21 18.81 -6.10
C ALA A 173 1.75 18.71 -6.58
N ALA A 174 1.30 19.68 -7.38
CA ALA A 174 -0.03 19.64 -8.00
C ALA A 174 -0.16 18.46 -8.96
N ALA A 175 0.81 18.27 -9.86
CA ALA A 175 0.79 17.18 -10.82
C ALA A 175 0.75 15.80 -10.15
N PHE A 176 1.46 15.60 -9.04
CA PHE A 176 1.37 14.37 -8.25
C PHE A 176 0.04 14.20 -7.51
N LYS A 177 -0.62 15.28 -7.09
CA LYS A 177 -1.97 15.21 -6.48
C LYS A 177 -3.04 14.86 -7.52
N ASP A 178 -2.89 15.34 -8.75
CA ASP A 178 -3.83 15.10 -9.83
C ASP A 178 -3.69 13.71 -10.49
N LEU A 179 -2.63 12.95 -10.15
CA LEU A 179 -2.51 11.56 -10.58
C LEU A 179 -3.68 10.71 -10.10
N ASN A 180 -3.90 9.59 -10.79
CA ASN A 180 -4.91 8.59 -10.41
C ASN A 180 -6.30 9.22 -10.21
N ASP A 181 -6.73 10.05 -11.16
CA ASP A 181 -8.00 10.78 -11.13
C ASP A 181 -8.18 11.68 -9.89
N GLY A 182 -7.08 12.32 -9.46
CA GLY A 182 -7.06 13.20 -8.28
C GLY A 182 -6.86 12.47 -6.95
N ASN A 183 -6.63 11.15 -6.97
CA ASN A 183 -6.32 10.37 -5.77
C ASN A 183 -4.85 10.48 -5.35
N GLY A 184 -4.01 11.08 -6.19
CA GLY A 184 -2.60 11.31 -5.94
C GLY A 184 -1.75 10.04 -5.92
N ILE A 185 -0.67 10.05 -5.13
CA ILE A 185 0.21 8.90 -4.94
C ILE A 185 -0.34 8.04 -3.80
N PHE A 186 -0.51 6.74 -4.05
CA PHE A 186 -0.98 5.80 -3.04
C PHE A 186 -0.09 5.86 -1.78
N ARG A 187 -0.70 6.26 -0.65
CA ARG A 187 -0.08 6.27 0.71
C ARG A 187 1.10 7.22 0.90
N VAL A 188 1.20 8.23 0.04
CA VAL A 188 2.20 9.29 0.14
C VAL A 188 1.49 10.62 0.05
N SER A 189 1.66 11.44 1.09
CA SER A 189 1.23 12.84 1.05
C SER A 189 2.30 13.69 0.39
N VAL A 190 1.87 14.58 -0.52
CA VAL A 190 2.75 15.48 -1.26
C VAL A 190 2.47 16.92 -0.86
N SER A 191 3.48 17.62 -0.36
CA SER A 191 3.39 19.02 0.08
C SER A 191 4.58 19.83 -0.40
N VAL A 192 4.52 21.16 -0.25
CA VAL A 192 5.57 22.09 -0.68
C VAL A 192 6.06 22.89 0.51
N SER A 193 7.38 23.04 0.61
CA SER A 193 8.03 23.94 1.57
C SER A 193 9.07 24.78 0.82
N GLY A 194 8.72 26.04 0.51
CA GLY A 194 9.59 26.92 -0.27
C GLY A 194 9.82 26.41 -1.70
N SER A 195 11.08 26.10 -2.03
CA SER A 195 11.51 25.53 -3.32
C SER A 195 11.56 24.01 -3.33
N SER A 196 10.99 23.36 -2.31
CA SER A 196 11.10 21.92 -2.12
C SER A 196 9.75 21.23 -2.13
N VAL A 197 9.71 20.03 -2.70
CA VAL A 197 8.56 19.14 -2.65
C VAL A 197 8.84 18.04 -1.63
N LEU A 198 7.95 17.90 -0.65
CA LEU A 198 8.03 16.90 0.41
C LEU A 198 7.08 15.74 0.10
N PHE A 199 7.63 14.53 0.11
CA PHE A 199 6.92 13.27 -0.02
C PHE A 199 6.96 12.57 1.34
N THR A 200 5.84 12.59 2.05
CA THR A 200 5.71 12.05 3.40
C THR A 200 4.86 10.79 3.37
N SER A 201 5.43 9.67 3.81
CA SER A 201 4.67 8.44 4.05
C SER A 201 3.50 8.73 4.98
N THR A 202 2.31 8.24 4.66
CA THR A 202 1.15 8.39 5.55
C THR A 202 1.19 7.44 6.76
N TYR A 203 2.27 6.65 6.91
CA TYR A 203 2.46 5.67 7.99
C TYR A 203 3.91 5.65 8.50
N GLU A 204 4.08 5.21 9.74
CA GLU A 204 5.37 4.92 10.36
C GLU A 204 5.93 3.62 9.79
N VAL A 205 6.99 3.71 8.99
CA VAL A 205 7.58 2.56 8.30
C VAL A 205 9.09 2.57 8.50
N ALA A 206 9.70 1.38 8.43
CA ALA A 206 11.14 1.29 8.26
C ALA A 206 11.55 2.12 7.03
N ASP A 207 12.71 2.74 7.15
CA ASP A 207 13.39 3.44 6.07
C ASP A 207 13.37 2.64 4.75
N THR A 208 12.96 3.28 3.66
CA THR A 208 12.93 2.71 2.32
C THR A 208 13.80 3.51 1.35
N ASP A 209 14.37 2.84 0.35
CA ASP A 209 15.11 3.53 -0.71
C ASP A 209 14.13 4.28 -1.63
N VAL A 210 13.88 5.55 -1.31
CA VAL A 210 13.05 6.43 -2.11
C VAL A 210 13.90 7.18 -3.13
N ARG A 211 13.51 7.08 -4.40
CA ARG A 211 14.16 7.80 -5.49
C ARG A 211 13.19 8.71 -6.19
N ILE A 212 13.61 9.96 -6.34
CA ILE A 212 12.86 11.00 -7.02
C ILE A 212 13.77 11.59 -8.10
N THR A 213 13.34 11.51 -9.36
CA THR A 213 14.15 11.98 -10.48
C THR A 213 13.35 12.91 -11.38
N ILE A 214 13.97 13.98 -11.82
CA ILE A 214 13.42 14.90 -12.82
C ILE A 214 14.18 14.70 -14.13
N SER A 215 13.47 14.51 -15.23
CA SER A 215 14.02 14.51 -16.58
C SER A 215 13.24 15.45 -17.49
N LYS A 216 13.93 16.04 -18.47
CA LYS A 216 13.25 16.73 -19.58
C LYS A 216 12.72 15.68 -20.55
N LYS A 217 11.49 15.89 -21.01
CA LYS A 217 10.90 15.12 -22.09
C LYS A 217 11.42 15.58 -23.45
#